data_AF-A0A168LAF9-F1
#
_entry.id   AF-A0A168LAF9-F1
#
_cell.length_a   1.000
_cell.length_b   1.000
_cell.length_c   1.000
_cell.angle_alpha   90.00
_cell.angle_beta   90.00
_cell.angle_gamma   90.00
#
_symmetry.space_group_name_H-M   'P 1'
#
loop_
_entity.id
_entity.type
_entity.pdbx_description
1 polymer ?
#
loop_
_entity_poly.entity_id
_entity_poly.type
_entity_poly.pdbx_seq_one_letter_code
_entity_poly.pdbx_strand_id
1 'polypeptide(L)'
;LVNMLRMGLTKQPSESDGHDLPLSIKSLRRRIRNEGSHVLQPFTATPIDLTTVANFPLEHLADFEKATDPMIFLHRNIYDLTQHIFSLPHLAQHMILSPAIATRYNEVVYDDLHTSQWWSDLQRSVGDDDVVILPLMLSSDATLVSGNGKNKAWPIYMTIGNVPKGVRYKKEYGACRVLGYLPVINVLPEYAGKPWISKCKMAIYHHCMKLLMAPFSGSTSQTKFFQGPFGSVYKCLPRLATYSADYPEQNLLALTKSWTNGYGCPRCTVESSEYRKGVNGVAVRRSNSNMIQFASTEDFGTMIFTSLVAYIGT
;
A
#
# COMPACT_ATOMS: atom_id res chain seq x y z
N LEU A 1 -6.46 9.47 17.51
CA LEU A 1 -7.34 9.34 16.31
C LEU A 1 -8.52 8.42 16.60
N VAL A 2 -8.28 7.27 17.23
CA VAL A 2 -9.27 6.30 17.74
C VAL A 2 -10.37 6.91 18.60
N ASN A 3 -10.03 7.60 19.69
CA ASN A 3 -11.03 8.30 20.53
C ASN A 3 -11.74 9.46 19.81
N MET A 4 -11.15 9.97 18.73
CA MET A 4 -11.68 11.10 17.95
C MET A 4 -12.69 10.67 16.86
N LEU A 5 -12.76 9.37 16.51
CA LEU A 5 -13.68 8.83 15.51
C LEU A 5 -14.90 8.13 16.13
N ARG A 6 -14.90 7.89 17.45
CA ARG A 6 -16.04 7.35 18.20
C ARG A 6 -17.20 8.35 18.37
N MET A 7 -16.96 9.64 18.17
CA MET A 7 -17.99 10.69 18.26
C MET A 7 -18.49 11.05 16.86
N GLY A 8 -19.71 10.62 16.52
CA GLY A 8 -20.30 10.60 15.17
C GLY A 8 -20.06 11.84 14.28
N LEU A 9 -19.78 11.57 13.01
CA LEU A 9 -19.49 12.56 11.97
C LEU A 9 -20.79 13.21 11.45
N THR A 10 -21.13 14.42 11.89
CA THR A 10 -22.23 15.22 11.32
C THR A 10 -21.76 16.31 10.35
N LYS A 11 -22.58 16.54 9.32
CA LYS A 11 -22.35 17.30 8.07
C LYS A 11 -22.43 18.84 8.26
N GLN A 12 -21.61 19.59 7.53
CA GLN A 12 -21.76 21.03 7.22
C GLN A 12 -21.16 21.29 5.81
N PRO A 13 -21.66 22.23 4.98
CA PRO A 13 -21.35 22.30 3.55
C PRO A 13 -20.15 23.21 3.15
N SER A 14 -19.58 22.83 1.99
CA SER A 14 -18.67 23.46 0.99
C SER A 14 -17.79 24.68 1.27
N GLU A 15 -16.51 24.60 0.83
CA GLU A 15 -15.85 25.51 -0.14
C GLU A 15 -14.39 25.07 -0.45
N SER A 16 -14.01 25.18 -1.74
CA SER A 16 -12.70 25.04 -2.42
C SER A 16 -11.63 24.05 -1.89
N ASP A 17 -11.36 23.00 -2.68
CA ASP A 17 -10.33 21.99 -2.40
C ASP A 17 -8.94 22.38 -2.96
N GLY A 18 -8.13 23.08 -2.16
CA GLY A 18 -6.68 23.16 -2.34
C GLY A 18 -5.99 21.91 -1.78
N HIS A 19 -5.08 21.30 -2.55
CA HIS A 19 -4.24 20.18 -2.09
C HIS A 19 -2.91 20.69 -1.54
N ASP A 20 -2.90 21.00 -0.26
CA ASP A 20 -1.76 20.65 0.60
C ASP A 20 -2.15 19.41 1.40
N LEU A 21 -1.16 18.65 1.88
CA LEU A 21 -1.39 17.68 2.97
C LEU A 21 -2.26 18.35 4.04
N PRO A 22 -3.24 17.65 4.64
CA PRO A 22 -4.08 18.30 5.65
C PRO A 22 -3.20 18.77 6.81
N LEU A 23 -2.88 20.07 6.84
CA LEU A 23 -2.00 20.71 7.84
C LEU A 23 -2.57 20.61 9.26
N SER A 24 -3.84 20.20 9.40
CA SER A 24 -4.55 20.05 10.67
C SER A 24 -5.40 18.76 10.74
N ILE A 25 -5.63 18.27 11.96
CA ILE A 25 -6.58 17.17 12.25
C ILE A 25 -7.97 17.50 11.68
N LYS A 26 -8.39 18.77 11.72
CA LYS A 26 -9.69 19.22 11.21
C LYS A 26 -9.78 19.03 9.69
N SER A 27 -8.73 19.36 8.94
CA SER A 27 -8.66 19.11 7.49
C SER A 27 -8.66 17.62 7.17
N LEU A 28 -7.96 16.78 7.95
CA LEU A 28 -7.98 15.33 7.75
C LEU A 28 -9.40 14.76 7.96
N ARG A 29 -10.10 15.18 9.02
CA ARG A 29 -11.50 14.78 9.26
C ARG A 29 -12.43 15.20 8.13
N ARG A 30 -12.28 16.44 7.65
CA ARG A 30 -13.04 16.97 6.51
C ARG A 30 -12.78 16.12 5.26
N ARG A 31 -11.52 15.78 4.99
CA ARG A 31 -11.15 14.93 3.85
C ARG A 31 -11.69 13.52 3.95
N ILE A 32 -11.55 12.85 5.10
CA ILE A 32 -12.13 11.52 5.35
C ILE A 32 -13.65 11.54 5.09
N ARG A 33 -14.34 12.58 5.56
CA ARG A 33 -15.77 12.77 5.36
C ARG A 33 -16.13 13.02 3.89
N ASN A 34 -15.41 13.92 3.22
CA ASN A 34 -15.64 14.27 1.83
C ASN A 34 -15.37 13.06 0.92
N GLU A 35 -14.23 12.39 1.07
CA GLU A 35 -13.92 11.19 0.30
C GLU A 35 -14.92 10.06 0.59
N GLY A 36 -15.37 9.88 1.84
CA GLY A 36 -16.44 8.93 2.18
C GLY A 36 -17.83 9.33 1.67
N SER A 37 -18.02 10.56 1.20
CA SER A 37 -19.27 11.01 0.56
C SER A 37 -19.25 10.85 -0.96
N HIS A 38 -18.06 10.92 -1.59
CA HIS A 38 -17.88 10.71 -3.03
C HIS A 38 -17.65 9.24 -3.38
N VAL A 39 -16.99 8.50 -2.48
CA VAL A 39 -16.90 7.05 -2.55
C VAL A 39 -18.02 6.52 -1.66
N LEU A 40 -18.95 5.73 -2.20
CA LEU A 40 -20.08 5.12 -1.45
C LEU A 40 -19.64 4.15 -0.35
N GLN A 41 -18.35 4.12 0.00
CA GLN A 41 -17.75 3.23 0.99
C GLN A 41 -17.24 3.99 2.21
N PRO A 42 -17.84 3.77 3.39
CA PRO A 42 -17.30 4.26 4.65
C PRO A 42 -15.99 3.54 5.01
N PHE A 43 -15.20 4.16 5.88
CA PHE A 43 -14.06 3.49 6.51
C PHE A 43 -14.56 2.55 7.61
N THR A 44 -14.04 1.33 7.62
CA THR A 44 -14.13 0.37 8.70
C THR A 44 -13.02 0.63 9.71
N ALA A 45 -13.35 0.62 11.00
CA ALA A 45 -12.38 0.69 12.08
C ALA A 45 -12.20 -0.69 12.69
N THR A 46 -11.07 -1.34 12.44
CA THR A 46 -10.74 -2.67 12.95
C THR A 46 -9.73 -2.55 14.09
N PRO A 47 -10.12 -2.85 15.34
CA PRO A 47 -9.16 -3.03 16.43
C PRO A 47 -8.19 -4.16 16.09
N ILE A 48 -6.90 -3.97 16.37
CA ILE A 48 -5.88 -5.01 16.14
C ILE A 48 -5.66 -5.75 17.44
N ASP A 49 -5.99 -7.04 17.45
CA ASP A 49 -5.62 -7.96 18.52
C ASP A 49 -4.18 -8.44 18.30
N LEU A 50 -3.25 -7.90 19.09
CA LEU A 50 -1.82 -8.18 18.99
C LEU A 50 -1.48 -9.66 19.21
N THR A 51 -2.33 -10.43 19.90
CA THR A 51 -2.11 -11.87 20.12
C THR A 51 -2.31 -12.69 18.86
N THR A 52 -3.09 -12.16 17.90
CA THR A 52 -3.39 -12.81 16.61
C THR A 52 -2.46 -12.36 15.48
N VAL A 53 -1.60 -11.36 15.75
CA VAL A 53 -0.68 -10.81 14.76
C VAL A 53 0.47 -11.80 14.53
N ALA A 54 0.55 -12.35 13.32
CA ALA A 54 1.64 -13.23 12.92
C ALA A 54 3.00 -12.53 13.08
N ASN A 55 3.99 -13.25 13.61
CA ASN A 55 5.36 -12.76 13.87
C ASN A 55 5.44 -11.59 14.87
N PHE A 56 4.38 -11.30 15.63
CA PHE A 56 4.47 -10.38 16.76
C PHE A 56 5.25 -11.04 17.90
N PRO A 57 6.27 -10.39 18.50
CA PRO A 57 7.03 -10.95 19.60
C PRO A 57 6.19 -10.94 20.89
N LEU A 58 5.50 -12.05 21.16
CA LEU A 58 4.55 -12.19 22.27
C LEU A 58 5.24 -12.02 23.64
N GLU A 59 6.53 -12.31 23.74
CA GLU A 59 7.33 -12.06 24.94
C GLU A 59 7.39 -10.58 25.34
N HIS A 60 7.10 -9.67 24.40
CA HIS A 60 7.08 -8.23 24.61
C HIS A 60 5.65 -7.63 24.59
N LEU A 61 4.61 -8.45 24.55
CA LEU A 61 3.22 -8.00 24.45
C LEU A 61 2.83 -7.02 25.58
N ALA A 62 3.02 -7.43 26.83
CA ALA A 62 2.64 -6.62 27.98
C ALA A 62 3.39 -5.28 28.05
N ASP A 63 4.66 -5.27 27.65
CA ASP A 63 5.46 -4.05 27.58
C ASP A 63 5.01 -3.16 26.41
N PHE A 64 4.67 -3.74 25.26
CA PHE A 64 4.16 -2.99 24.11
C PHE A 64 2.81 -2.33 24.41
N GLU A 65 1.90 -3.04 25.08
CA GLU A 65 0.59 -2.51 25.48
C GLU A 65 0.70 -1.40 26.53
N LYS A 66 1.66 -1.49 27.45
CA LYS A 66 1.98 -0.38 28.36
C LYS A 66 2.59 0.82 27.63
N ALA A 67 3.39 0.55 26.61
CA ALA A 67 4.16 1.55 25.88
C ALA A 67 3.37 2.33 24.83
N THR A 68 2.19 1.84 24.42
CA THR A 68 1.47 2.34 23.23
C THR A 68 -0.04 2.45 23.46
N ASP A 69 -0.70 3.28 22.66
CA ASP A 69 -2.17 3.31 22.61
C ASP A 69 -2.74 2.04 21.97
N PRO A 70 -4.03 1.69 22.19
CA PRO A 70 -4.68 0.61 21.45
C PRO A 70 -4.62 0.82 19.94
N MET A 71 -4.20 -0.23 19.23
CA MET A 71 -4.03 -0.21 17.79
C MET A 71 -5.37 -0.37 17.07
N ILE A 72 -5.70 0.58 16.20
CA ILE A 72 -6.85 0.49 15.30
C ILE A 72 -6.41 0.78 13.89
N PHE A 73 -6.80 -0.11 12.99
CA PHE A 73 -6.63 0.07 11.57
C PHE A 73 -7.91 0.62 10.95
N LEU A 74 -7.80 1.77 10.26
CA LEU A 74 -8.92 2.35 9.51
C LEU A 74 -8.75 1.99 8.05
N HIS A 75 -9.71 1.30 7.44
CA HIS A 75 -9.56 0.84 6.06
C HIS A 75 -10.89 0.73 5.34
N ARG A 76 -10.83 0.70 4.01
CA ARG A 76 -11.94 0.35 3.12
C ARG A 76 -11.71 -1.05 2.58
N ASN A 77 -12.78 -1.69 2.11
CA ASN A 77 -12.65 -2.93 1.37
C ASN A 77 -11.92 -2.66 0.05
N ILE A 78 -10.76 -3.29 -0.13
CA ILE A 78 -9.94 -3.08 -1.32
C ILE A 78 -10.65 -3.52 -2.60
N TYR A 79 -11.47 -4.57 -2.54
CA TYR A 79 -12.20 -5.08 -3.70
C TYR A 79 -13.20 -4.04 -4.19
N ASP A 80 -14.00 -3.52 -3.27
CA ASP A 80 -15.04 -2.56 -3.61
C ASP A 80 -14.46 -1.21 -4.05
N LEU A 81 -13.34 -0.77 -3.44
CA LEU A 81 -12.65 0.43 -3.88
C LEU A 81 -12.07 0.26 -5.29
N THR A 82 -11.53 -0.93 -5.59
CA THR A 82 -11.05 -1.28 -6.93
C THR A 82 -12.20 -1.27 -7.93
N GLN A 83 -13.32 -1.90 -7.59
CA GLN A 83 -14.57 -1.91 -8.36
C GLN A 83 -15.09 -0.50 -8.62
N HIS A 84 -15.06 0.37 -7.61
CA HIS A 84 -15.44 1.77 -7.77
C HIS A 84 -14.55 2.49 -8.80
N ILE A 85 -13.21 2.36 -8.70
CA ILE A 85 -12.29 3.00 -9.64
C ILE A 85 -12.48 2.43 -11.06
N PHE A 86 -12.58 1.11 -11.18
CA PHE A 86 -12.71 0.41 -12.46
C PHE A 86 -14.02 0.73 -13.19
N SER A 87 -15.09 1.06 -12.47
CA SER A 87 -16.41 1.38 -13.03
C SER A 87 -16.61 2.86 -13.40
N LEU A 88 -15.65 3.75 -13.11
CA LEU A 88 -15.82 5.19 -13.36
C LEU A 88 -16.00 5.49 -14.86
N PRO A 89 -17.15 6.06 -15.29
CA PRO A 89 -17.44 6.28 -16.72
C PRO A 89 -16.42 7.18 -17.44
N HIS A 90 -15.94 8.22 -16.77
CA HIS A 90 -14.97 9.17 -17.35
C HIS A 90 -13.55 8.60 -17.47
N LEU A 91 -13.26 7.44 -16.86
CA LEU A 91 -12.01 6.70 -17.07
C LEU A 91 -12.08 5.77 -18.27
N ALA A 92 -13.27 5.41 -18.77
CA ALA A 92 -13.46 4.37 -19.76
C ALA A 92 -12.57 4.52 -21.01
N GLN A 93 -12.52 5.73 -21.57
CA GLN A 93 -11.72 6.04 -22.77
C GLN A 93 -10.20 5.99 -22.54
N HIS A 94 -9.76 5.97 -21.28
CA HIS A 94 -8.35 5.94 -20.91
C HIS A 94 -7.91 4.55 -20.45
N MET A 95 -8.83 3.64 -20.16
CA MET A 95 -8.52 2.35 -19.55
C MET A 95 -7.73 1.44 -20.49
N ILE A 96 -6.62 0.92 -20.00
CA ILE A 96 -5.76 -0.06 -20.67
C ILE A 96 -6.09 -1.45 -20.12
N LEU A 97 -6.50 -2.36 -21.00
CA LEU A 97 -6.97 -3.70 -20.61
C LEU A 97 -5.98 -4.81 -20.98
N SER A 98 -5.01 -4.53 -21.85
CA SER A 98 -4.02 -5.50 -22.33
C SER A 98 -2.61 -4.91 -22.32
N PRO A 99 -1.56 -5.76 -22.22
CA PRO A 99 -0.19 -5.30 -22.33
C PRO A 99 0.14 -4.81 -23.75
N ALA A 100 1.12 -3.92 -23.86
CA ALA A 100 1.64 -3.43 -25.13
C ALA A 100 3.18 -3.47 -25.14
N ILE A 101 3.78 -3.44 -26.32
CA ILE A 101 5.22 -3.26 -26.48
C ILE A 101 5.44 -1.84 -27.00
N ALA A 102 6.17 -1.03 -26.24
CA ALA A 102 6.63 0.27 -26.71
C ALA A 102 8.09 0.15 -27.15
N THR A 103 8.43 0.76 -28.29
CA THR A 103 9.82 0.83 -28.77
C THR A 103 10.23 2.27 -29.03
N ARG A 104 11.48 2.60 -28.74
CA ARG A 104 12.10 3.89 -29.06
C ARG A 104 13.53 3.61 -29.51
N TYR A 105 13.90 4.11 -30.69
CA TYR A 105 15.22 3.85 -31.30
C TYR A 105 15.56 2.35 -31.41
N ASN A 106 14.58 1.52 -31.78
CA ASN A 106 14.68 0.05 -31.84
C ASN A 106 14.96 -0.66 -30.49
N GLU A 107 14.83 0.05 -29.37
CA GLU A 107 14.92 -0.53 -28.02
C GLU A 107 13.54 -0.58 -27.38
N VAL A 108 13.28 -1.63 -26.60
CA VAL A 108 12.04 -1.76 -25.83
C VAL A 108 12.05 -0.73 -24.69
N VAL A 109 10.95 0.01 -24.55
CA VAL A 109 10.78 1.04 -23.52
C VAL A 109 9.70 0.60 -22.53
N TYR A 110 10.02 0.72 -21.25
CA TYR A 110 9.13 0.46 -20.13
C TYR A 110 8.71 1.79 -19.48
N ASP A 111 7.64 2.40 -20.01
CA ASP A 111 7.23 3.76 -19.63
C ASP A 111 6.05 3.80 -18.64
N ASP A 112 5.23 2.75 -18.64
CA ASP A 112 4.10 2.53 -17.73
C ASP A 112 3.86 1.01 -17.55
N LEU A 113 2.96 0.61 -16.64
CA LEU A 113 2.74 -0.79 -16.30
C LEU A 113 2.31 -1.66 -17.49
N HIS A 114 1.46 -1.16 -18.37
CA HIS A 114 1.00 -1.93 -19.54
C HIS A 114 2.13 -2.21 -20.55
N THR A 115 3.17 -1.38 -20.56
CA THR A 115 4.39 -1.64 -21.36
C THR A 115 5.39 -2.53 -20.65
N SER A 116 5.21 -2.78 -19.35
CA SER A 116 6.17 -3.51 -18.53
C SER A 116 6.21 -4.99 -18.86
N GLN A 117 7.42 -5.57 -18.75
CA GLN A 117 7.61 -7.01 -18.87
C GLN A 117 6.74 -7.81 -17.90
N TRP A 118 6.51 -7.29 -16.69
CA TRP A 118 5.67 -7.92 -15.67
C TRP A 118 4.25 -8.18 -16.14
N TRP A 119 3.60 -7.20 -16.80
CA TRP A 119 2.23 -7.39 -17.28
C TRP A 119 2.21 -8.40 -18.43
N SER A 120 3.14 -8.28 -19.38
CA SER A 120 3.26 -9.22 -20.50
C SER A 120 3.54 -10.67 -20.05
N ASP A 121 4.38 -10.87 -19.04
CA ASP A 121 4.64 -12.18 -18.45
C ASP A 121 3.39 -12.74 -17.75
N LEU A 122 2.72 -11.90 -16.95
CA LEU A 122 1.52 -12.30 -16.22
C LEU A 122 0.37 -12.66 -17.16
N GLN A 123 0.10 -11.85 -18.20
CA GLN A 123 -0.92 -12.15 -19.20
C GLN A 123 -0.65 -13.49 -19.89
N ARG A 124 0.60 -13.75 -20.30
CA ARG A 124 1.00 -15.04 -20.91
C ARG A 124 0.83 -16.22 -19.95
N SER A 125 1.13 -16.03 -18.66
CA SER A 125 0.96 -17.08 -17.65
C SER A 125 -0.49 -17.46 -17.39
N VAL A 126 -1.42 -16.51 -17.61
CA VAL A 126 -2.86 -16.76 -17.50
C VAL A 126 -3.36 -17.60 -18.68
N GLY A 127 -2.86 -17.34 -19.89
CA GLY A 127 -3.19 -18.13 -21.09
C GLY A 127 -4.65 -18.02 -21.54
N ASP A 128 -5.37 -17.01 -21.05
CA ASP A 128 -6.78 -16.70 -21.36
C ASP A 128 -6.86 -15.21 -21.71
N ASP A 129 -7.11 -14.91 -22.99
CA ASP A 129 -7.18 -13.54 -23.50
C ASP A 129 -8.44 -12.79 -23.05
N ASP A 130 -9.46 -13.50 -22.54
CA ASP A 130 -10.67 -12.91 -21.97
C ASP A 130 -10.45 -12.44 -20.52
N VAL A 131 -9.28 -12.72 -19.93
CA VAL A 131 -8.91 -12.27 -18.58
C VAL A 131 -8.14 -10.96 -18.64
N VAL A 132 -8.73 -9.93 -18.06
CA VAL A 132 -8.08 -8.63 -17.88
C VAL A 132 -7.20 -8.66 -16.63
N ILE A 133 -5.89 -8.44 -16.77
CA ILE A 133 -5.06 -8.18 -15.58
C ILE A 133 -5.49 -6.83 -14.98
N LEU A 134 -5.67 -6.82 -13.67
CA LEU A 134 -6.04 -5.66 -12.89
C LEU A 134 -4.90 -5.34 -11.91
N PRO A 135 -3.88 -4.59 -12.35
CA PRO A 135 -2.70 -4.31 -11.53
C PRO A 135 -3.10 -3.35 -10.41
N LEU A 136 -2.96 -3.77 -9.16
CA LEU A 136 -3.19 -2.94 -8.00
C LEU A 136 -1.91 -2.17 -7.69
N MET A 137 -2.02 -0.86 -7.52
CA MET A 137 -0.90 0.01 -7.17
C MET A 137 -1.20 0.66 -5.82
N LEU A 138 -0.38 0.36 -4.83
CA LEU A 138 -0.49 0.92 -3.50
C LEU A 138 0.61 1.96 -3.26
N SER A 139 0.34 2.89 -2.36
CA SER A 139 1.39 3.75 -1.82
C SER A 139 1.07 4.13 -0.39
N SER A 140 2.09 4.36 0.43
CA SER A 140 1.91 4.97 1.74
C SER A 140 2.94 6.05 1.98
N ASP A 141 2.54 7.04 2.76
CA ASP A 141 3.37 8.17 3.13
C ASP A 141 2.95 8.63 4.53
N ALA A 142 3.86 8.58 5.50
CA ALA A 142 3.59 8.99 6.88
C ALA A 142 3.70 10.51 7.01
N THR A 143 2.56 11.19 7.05
CA THR A 143 2.49 12.65 6.99
C THR A 143 2.16 13.29 8.33
N LEU A 144 2.75 14.47 8.59
CA LEU A 144 2.40 15.31 9.73
C LEU A 144 1.08 16.03 9.44
N VAL A 145 0.14 15.94 10.39
CA VAL A 145 -1.24 16.44 10.26
C VAL A 145 -1.51 17.60 11.22
N SER A 146 -0.49 18.12 11.90
CA SER A 146 -0.65 19.29 12.74
C SER A 146 0.56 20.19 12.63
N GLY A 147 0.31 21.50 12.50
CA GLY A 147 1.36 22.53 12.47
C GLY A 147 2.26 22.56 13.71
N ASN A 148 1.87 21.89 14.81
CA ASN A 148 2.70 21.70 16.00
C ASN A 148 3.59 20.44 15.96
N GLY A 149 3.59 19.68 14.86
CA GLY A 149 4.46 18.51 14.63
C GLY A 149 4.11 17.24 15.41
N LYS A 150 3.06 17.23 16.24
CA LYS A 150 2.76 16.12 17.17
C LYS A 150 1.84 15.04 16.61
N ASN A 151 0.96 15.38 15.67
CA ASN A 151 0.00 14.43 15.12
C ASN A 151 0.44 13.94 13.75
N LYS A 152 0.51 12.62 13.58
CA LYS A 152 0.80 11.97 12.30
C LYS A 152 -0.43 11.23 11.82
N ALA A 153 -0.56 11.11 10.50
CA ALA A 153 -1.44 10.16 9.85
C ALA A 153 -0.63 9.44 8.80
N TRP A 154 -0.95 8.18 8.62
CA TRP A 154 -0.22 7.32 7.69
C TRP A 154 -1.20 6.73 6.68
N PRO A 155 -1.65 7.55 5.71
CA PRO A 155 -2.53 7.09 4.65
C PRO A 155 -1.89 5.99 3.82
N ILE A 156 -2.73 5.06 3.38
CA ILE A 156 -2.48 4.17 2.25
C ILE A 156 -3.37 4.65 1.12
N TYR A 157 -2.79 4.94 -0.03
CA TYR A 157 -3.49 5.24 -1.25
C TYR A 157 -3.49 4.04 -2.19
N MET A 158 -4.51 3.97 -3.01
CA MET A 158 -4.70 2.94 -4.02
C MET A 158 -5.10 3.56 -5.35
N THR A 159 -4.59 2.95 -6.42
CA THR A 159 -5.07 3.12 -7.79
C THR A 159 -4.86 1.81 -8.56
N ILE A 160 -5.25 1.79 -9.83
CA ILE A 160 -5.09 0.63 -10.72
C ILE A 160 -4.17 0.97 -11.89
N GLY A 161 -3.34 0.01 -12.30
CA GLY A 161 -2.40 0.14 -13.41
C GLY A 161 -3.07 0.26 -14.77
N ASN A 162 -4.35 -0.09 -14.88
CA ASN A 162 -5.17 0.11 -16.08
C ASN A 162 -5.38 1.60 -16.40
N VAL A 163 -5.27 2.48 -15.41
CA VAL A 163 -5.31 3.93 -15.66
C VAL A 163 -3.90 4.40 -16.04
N PRO A 164 -3.70 5.04 -17.21
CA PRO A 164 -2.40 5.51 -17.66
C PRO A 164 -1.80 6.51 -16.68
N LYS A 165 -0.47 6.55 -16.54
CA LYS A 165 0.24 7.43 -15.61
C LYS A 165 -0.14 8.92 -15.73
N GLY A 166 -0.40 9.39 -16.96
CA GLY A 166 -0.79 10.78 -17.24
C GLY A 166 -2.19 11.15 -16.76
N VAL A 167 -3.04 10.16 -16.46
CA VAL A 167 -4.41 10.31 -15.95
C VAL A 167 -4.47 9.97 -14.47
N ARG A 168 -3.69 8.98 -14.02
CA ARG A 168 -3.71 8.37 -12.68
C ARG A 168 -3.68 9.35 -11.52
N TYR A 169 -2.85 10.39 -11.63
CA TYR A 169 -2.64 11.39 -10.57
C TYR A 169 -3.31 12.73 -10.84
N LYS A 170 -4.02 12.87 -11.96
CA LYS A 170 -4.81 14.07 -12.25
C LYS A 170 -6.09 14.05 -11.39
N LYS A 171 -6.26 15.10 -10.59
CA LYS A 171 -7.34 15.23 -9.60
C LYS A 171 -8.73 15.04 -10.19
N GLU A 172 -8.97 15.63 -11.35
CA GLU A 172 -10.26 15.61 -12.06
C GLU A 172 -10.75 14.20 -12.39
N TYR A 173 -9.83 13.25 -12.60
CA TYR A 173 -10.17 11.87 -12.93
C TYR A 173 -10.40 10.99 -11.70
N GLY A 174 -9.84 11.37 -10.55
CA GLY A 174 -10.05 10.64 -9.32
C GLY A 174 -9.69 9.14 -9.38
N ALA A 175 -8.68 8.77 -10.18
CA ALA A 175 -8.23 7.39 -10.27
C ALA A 175 -7.43 6.92 -9.04
N CYS A 176 -6.99 7.86 -8.19
CA CYS A 176 -6.30 7.57 -6.94
C CYS A 176 -7.20 7.92 -5.73
N ARG A 177 -7.25 7.02 -4.75
CA ARG A 177 -8.13 7.11 -3.58
C ARG A 177 -7.41 6.66 -2.32
N VAL A 178 -7.80 7.19 -1.16
CA VAL A 178 -7.34 6.64 0.13
C VAL A 178 -8.01 5.29 0.35
N LEU A 179 -7.20 4.25 0.53
CA LEU A 179 -7.65 2.91 0.91
C LEU A 179 -7.78 2.78 2.43
N GLY A 180 -6.88 3.42 3.19
CA GLY A 180 -6.88 3.31 4.65
C GLY A 180 -5.92 4.26 5.32
N TYR A 181 -5.86 4.18 6.65
CA TYR A 181 -4.88 4.83 7.51
C TYR A 181 -4.28 3.77 8.43
N LEU A 182 -2.97 3.55 8.28
CA LEU A 182 -2.21 2.67 9.16
C LEU A 182 -2.18 3.22 10.59
N PRO A 183 -2.13 2.33 11.59
CA PRO A 183 -1.98 2.75 12.97
C PRO A 183 -0.63 3.47 13.16
N VAL A 184 -0.69 4.67 13.73
CA VAL A 184 0.51 5.41 14.13
C VAL A 184 0.94 4.92 15.50
N ILE A 185 2.07 4.21 15.55
CA ILE A 185 2.61 3.62 16.77
C ILE A 185 3.47 4.66 17.49
N ASN A 186 2.83 5.42 18.38
CA ASN A 186 3.51 6.32 19.32
C ASN A 186 3.94 5.50 20.54
N VAL A 187 5.23 5.54 20.83
CA VAL A 187 5.85 4.77 21.92
C VAL A 187 6.24 5.76 23.01
N LEU A 188 5.91 5.45 24.27
CA LEU A 188 6.33 6.26 25.41
C LEU A 188 7.86 6.39 25.48
N PRO A 189 8.40 7.53 25.94
CA PRO A 189 9.85 7.78 25.94
C PRO A 189 10.68 6.72 26.65
N GLU A 190 10.16 6.12 27.73
CA GLU A 190 10.83 5.08 28.51
C GLU A 190 11.04 3.76 27.74
N TYR A 191 10.20 3.51 26.72
CA TYR A 191 10.29 2.35 25.83
C TYR A 191 10.92 2.71 24.47
N ALA A 192 11.26 3.98 24.23
CA ALA A 192 11.88 4.40 22.99
C ALA A 192 13.26 3.75 22.79
N GLY A 193 13.58 3.39 21.54
CA GLY A 193 14.87 2.81 21.18
C GLY A 193 15.05 1.32 21.52
N LYS A 194 14.06 0.66 22.13
CA LYS A 194 14.11 -0.79 22.37
C LYS A 194 14.06 -1.57 21.04
N PRO A 195 14.95 -2.55 20.79
CA PRO A 195 14.99 -3.26 19.51
C PRO A 195 13.69 -3.96 19.12
N TRP A 196 12.98 -4.53 20.11
CA TRP A 196 11.74 -5.27 19.89
C TRP A 196 10.59 -4.40 19.37
N ILE A 197 10.59 -3.09 19.64
CA ILE A 197 9.59 -2.14 19.10
C ILE A 197 9.57 -2.19 17.58
N SER A 198 10.73 -2.31 16.94
CA SER A 198 10.80 -2.33 15.48
C SER A 198 10.19 -3.62 14.91
N LYS A 199 10.38 -4.76 15.60
CA LYS A 199 9.73 -6.03 15.26
C LYS A 199 8.21 -5.95 15.40
N CYS A 200 7.70 -5.39 16.49
CA CYS A 200 6.27 -5.15 16.68
C CYS A 200 5.69 -4.27 15.57
N LYS A 201 6.37 -3.16 15.22
CA LYS A 201 5.95 -2.26 14.13
C LYS A 201 5.86 -2.98 12.78
N MET A 202 6.84 -3.82 12.45
CA MET A 202 6.81 -4.63 11.24
C MET A 202 5.64 -5.63 11.26
N ALA A 203 5.47 -6.38 12.35
CA ALA A 203 4.39 -7.36 12.48
C ALA A 203 2.99 -6.74 12.33
N ILE A 204 2.74 -5.61 13.00
CA ILE A 204 1.48 -4.85 12.90
C ILE A 204 1.27 -4.36 11.46
N TYR A 205 2.32 -3.81 10.84
CA TYR A 205 2.24 -3.31 9.46
C TYR A 205 1.86 -4.43 8.48
N HIS A 206 2.51 -5.58 8.55
CA HIS A 206 2.21 -6.75 7.72
C HIS A 206 0.80 -7.28 7.99
N HIS A 207 0.36 -7.30 9.24
CA HIS A 207 -1.02 -7.68 9.57
C HIS A 207 -2.04 -6.73 8.93
N CYS A 208 -1.81 -5.41 8.93
CA CYS A 208 -2.66 -4.46 8.20
C CYS A 208 -2.66 -4.72 6.69
N MET A 209 -1.51 -5.01 6.08
CA MET A 209 -1.44 -5.36 4.65
C MET A 209 -2.21 -6.64 4.33
N LYS A 210 -2.04 -7.68 5.16
CA LYS A 210 -2.77 -8.94 5.02
C LYS A 210 -4.28 -8.74 5.13
N LEU A 211 -4.74 -7.94 6.09
CA LEU A 211 -6.16 -7.58 6.22
C LEU A 211 -6.68 -6.83 4.99
N LEU A 212 -5.91 -5.87 4.46
CA LEU A 212 -6.29 -5.14 3.25
C LEU A 212 -6.41 -6.06 2.05
N MET A 213 -5.43 -6.94 1.87
CA MET A 213 -5.35 -7.79 0.70
C MET A 213 -6.27 -8.99 0.79
N ALA A 214 -6.80 -9.33 1.97
CA ALA A 214 -7.64 -10.50 2.21
C ALA A 214 -8.75 -10.77 1.17
N PRO A 215 -9.47 -9.76 0.63
CA PRO A 215 -10.48 -9.98 -0.43
C PRO A 215 -9.90 -10.58 -1.72
N PHE A 216 -8.59 -10.47 -1.93
CA PHE A 216 -7.84 -11.03 -3.04
C PHE A 216 -7.01 -12.29 -2.68
N SER A 217 -7.02 -12.77 -1.42
CA SER A 217 -6.41 -14.06 -1.04
C SER A 217 -7.38 -15.22 -1.20
N GLY A 218 -6.81 -16.42 -1.36
CA GLY A 218 -7.45 -17.66 -0.90
C GLY A 218 -8.71 -18.09 -1.66
N SER A 219 -8.98 -17.54 -2.85
CA SER A 219 -10.09 -18.02 -3.67
C SER A 219 -9.68 -19.17 -4.58
N THR A 220 -10.55 -20.19 -4.66
CA THR A 220 -10.45 -21.34 -5.59
C THR A 220 -10.26 -20.91 -7.05
N SER A 221 -10.72 -19.71 -7.40
CA SER A 221 -10.40 -19.02 -8.66
C SER A 221 -9.63 -17.74 -8.38
N GLN A 222 -8.47 -17.55 -9.01
CA GLN A 222 -7.69 -16.31 -8.87
C GLN A 222 -8.36 -15.12 -9.57
N THR A 223 -9.25 -15.37 -10.53
CA THR A 223 -10.00 -14.33 -11.24
C THR A 223 -11.28 -13.95 -10.51
N LYS A 224 -11.71 -12.69 -10.63
CA LYS A 224 -12.94 -12.12 -10.06
C LYS A 224 -13.67 -11.27 -11.10
N PHE A 225 -14.98 -11.10 -10.95
CA PHE A 225 -15.79 -10.32 -11.88
C PHE A 225 -15.95 -8.88 -11.39
N PHE A 226 -15.59 -7.92 -12.25
CA PHE A 226 -15.75 -6.49 -11.98
C PHE A 226 -16.76 -5.88 -12.94
N GLN A 227 -17.65 -5.03 -12.46
CA GLN A 227 -18.43 -4.18 -13.36
C GLN A 227 -17.50 -3.05 -13.80
N GLY A 228 -17.29 -2.93 -15.11
CA GLY A 228 -16.61 -1.80 -15.69
C GLY A 228 -17.57 -0.65 -16.01
N PRO A 229 -17.08 0.33 -16.78
CA PRO A 229 -17.87 1.47 -17.18
C PRO A 229 -19.12 1.06 -17.95
N PHE A 230 -20.21 1.83 -17.79
CA PHE A 230 -21.47 1.62 -18.51
C PHE A 230 -22.14 0.24 -18.30
N GLY A 231 -21.80 -0.46 -17.21
CA GLY A 231 -22.46 -1.72 -16.83
C GLY A 231 -21.88 -2.97 -17.49
N SER A 232 -20.81 -2.86 -18.27
CA SER A 232 -20.07 -4.03 -18.77
C SER A 232 -19.48 -4.85 -17.62
N VAL A 233 -19.33 -6.16 -17.81
CA VAL A 233 -18.73 -7.05 -16.80
C VAL A 233 -17.46 -7.66 -17.36
N TYR A 234 -16.39 -7.59 -16.57
CA TYR A 234 -15.06 -8.07 -16.94
C TYR A 234 -14.62 -9.17 -15.98
N LYS A 235 -14.06 -10.25 -16.54
CA LYS A 235 -13.32 -11.26 -15.78
C LYS A 235 -11.91 -10.72 -15.59
N CYS A 236 -11.58 -10.33 -14.36
CA CYS A 236 -10.29 -9.71 -14.05
C CYS A 236 -9.44 -10.60 -13.16
N LEU A 237 -8.11 -10.46 -13.27
CA LEU A 237 -7.13 -10.99 -12.32
C LEU A 237 -6.50 -9.84 -11.53
N PRO A 238 -7.01 -9.52 -10.33
CA PRO A 238 -6.38 -8.54 -9.44
C PRO A 238 -5.01 -9.03 -8.99
N ARG A 239 -3.98 -8.20 -9.17
CA ARG A 239 -2.63 -8.53 -8.70
C ARG A 239 -1.91 -7.30 -8.21
N LEU A 240 -1.30 -7.37 -7.02
CA LEU A 240 -0.44 -6.29 -6.53
C LEU A 240 0.77 -6.15 -7.46
N ALA A 241 0.88 -5.02 -8.13
CA ALA A 241 1.92 -4.76 -9.14
C ALA A 241 3.03 -3.85 -8.59
N THR A 242 2.64 -2.83 -7.81
CA THR A 242 3.59 -1.88 -7.24
C THR A 242 3.15 -1.43 -5.85
N TYR A 243 4.13 -1.12 -5.00
CA TYR A 243 3.94 -0.39 -3.76
C TYR A 243 5.00 0.70 -3.69
N SER A 244 4.55 1.96 -3.71
CA SER A 244 5.44 3.11 -3.56
C SER A 244 5.48 3.56 -2.11
N ALA A 245 6.68 3.58 -1.52
CA ALA A 245 6.90 4.03 -0.14
C ALA A 245 8.29 4.66 0.00
N ASP A 246 8.53 5.45 1.04
CA ASP A 246 9.87 5.96 1.35
C ASP A 246 10.77 4.87 1.94
N TYR A 247 12.06 5.16 2.13
CA TYR A 247 13.00 4.16 2.64
C TYR A 247 12.60 3.56 4.02
N PRO A 248 12.27 4.36 5.06
CA PRO A 248 11.68 3.85 6.30
C PRO A 248 10.46 2.93 6.16
N GLU A 249 9.57 3.15 5.20
CA GLU A 249 8.41 2.28 4.92
C GLU A 249 8.77 1.06 4.07
N GLN A 250 9.68 1.19 3.11
CA GLN A 250 10.22 0.06 2.36
C GLN A 250 10.87 -0.96 3.30
N ASN A 251 11.53 -0.48 4.36
CA ASN A 251 12.11 -1.34 5.38
C ASN A 251 11.07 -2.05 6.26
N LEU A 252 9.88 -1.48 6.42
CA LEU A 252 8.77 -2.17 7.10
C LEU A 252 8.25 -3.30 6.23
N LEU A 253 8.01 -3.03 4.93
CA LEU A 253 7.58 -4.02 3.94
C LEU A 253 8.58 -5.16 3.76
N ALA A 254 9.88 -4.85 3.75
CA ALA A 254 10.94 -5.83 3.53
C ALA A 254 11.40 -6.55 4.80
N LEU A 255 10.78 -6.26 5.96
CA LEU A 255 11.18 -6.76 7.29
C LEU A 255 12.63 -6.45 7.68
N THR A 256 13.19 -5.36 7.17
CA THR A 256 14.58 -4.94 7.41
C THR A 256 14.70 -3.82 8.45
N LYS A 257 13.58 -3.32 8.96
CA LYS A 257 13.54 -2.26 9.98
C LYS A 257 13.94 -2.82 11.35
N SER A 258 15.25 -2.88 11.61
CA SER A 258 15.79 -3.17 12.93
C SER A 258 17.03 -2.35 13.21
N TRP A 259 17.11 -1.82 14.45
CA TRP A 259 18.30 -1.17 14.98
C TRP A 259 19.50 -2.11 15.07
N THR A 260 19.26 -3.40 15.39
CA THR A 260 20.33 -4.42 15.47
C THR A 260 21.04 -4.64 14.15
N ASN A 261 20.36 -4.34 13.04
CA ASN A 261 20.85 -4.52 11.69
C ASN A 261 20.90 -3.17 10.96
N GLY A 262 20.92 -2.03 11.64
CA GLY A 262 21.17 -0.70 11.05
C GLY A 262 20.26 -0.26 9.89
N TYR A 263 19.02 -0.78 9.78
CA TYR A 263 18.17 -0.69 8.57
C TYR A 263 18.87 -1.31 7.35
N GLY A 264 18.78 -2.64 7.20
CA GLY A 264 19.24 -3.29 5.98
C GLY A 264 18.51 -2.70 4.76
N CYS A 265 19.21 -2.50 3.64
CA CYS A 265 18.64 -2.11 2.35
C CYS A 265 17.40 -2.96 2.11
N PRO A 266 16.24 -2.42 1.70
CA PRO A 266 15.03 -3.21 1.46
C PRO A 266 15.10 -3.98 0.13
N ARG A 267 16.04 -3.65 -0.77
CA ARG A 267 16.14 -4.25 -2.11
C ARG A 267 17.09 -5.44 -2.23
N CYS A 268 18.17 -5.45 -1.47
CA CYS A 268 19.19 -6.50 -1.54
C CYS A 268 19.64 -6.98 -0.16
N THR A 269 20.21 -8.17 -0.11
CA THR A 269 20.61 -8.85 1.14
C THR A 269 21.92 -8.33 1.74
N VAL A 270 22.41 -7.16 1.32
CA VAL A 270 23.66 -6.57 1.84
C VAL A 270 23.52 -6.25 3.32
N GLU A 271 24.53 -6.66 4.08
CA GLU A 271 24.60 -6.38 5.51
C GLU A 271 24.94 -4.91 5.78
N SER A 272 24.45 -4.39 6.90
CA SER A 272 24.60 -2.96 7.19
C SER A 272 26.02 -2.51 7.49
N SER A 273 26.87 -3.45 7.90
CA SER A 273 28.32 -3.26 8.06
C SER A 273 29.03 -3.00 6.73
N GLU A 274 28.45 -3.44 5.61
CA GLU A 274 29.06 -3.36 4.28
C GLU A 274 28.65 -2.12 3.48
N TYR A 275 27.57 -1.40 3.87
CA TYR A 275 27.15 -0.17 3.17
C TYR A 275 28.26 0.88 3.05
N ARG A 276 29.09 1.01 4.08
CA ARG A 276 30.15 2.03 4.13
C ARG A 276 31.36 1.69 3.27
N LYS A 277 31.58 0.41 2.99
CA LYS A 277 32.79 -0.05 2.28
C LYS A 277 32.60 -0.01 0.76
N GLY A 278 31.34 0.01 0.31
CA GLY A 278 31.01 -0.33 -1.06
C GLY A 278 31.24 -1.82 -1.27
N VAL A 279 30.29 -2.51 -1.89
CA VAL A 279 30.45 -3.92 -2.24
C VAL A 279 30.96 -3.95 -3.68
N ASN A 280 32.18 -4.45 -3.90
CA ASN A 280 32.69 -4.73 -5.25
C ASN A 280 32.02 -5.99 -5.82
N GLY A 281 30.70 -5.95 -5.98
CA GLY A 281 29.91 -7.09 -6.41
C GLY A 281 28.43 -6.75 -6.61
N VAL A 282 27.72 -7.64 -7.32
CA VAL A 282 26.26 -7.53 -7.49
C VAL A 282 25.60 -8.19 -6.29
N ALA A 283 24.98 -7.37 -5.44
CA ALA A 283 24.22 -7.87 -4.31
C ALA A 283 23.00 -8.67 -4.76
N VAL A 284 22.75 -9.81 -4.09
CA VAL A 284 21.56 -10.62 -4.34
C VAL A 284 20.32 -9.80 -3.99
N ARG A 285 19.41 -9.66 -4.96
CA ARG A 285 18.13 -8.99 -4.76
C ARG A 285 17.22 -9.82 -3.86
N ARG A 286 16.45 -9.16 -3.00
CA ARG A 286 15.37 -9.84 -2.28
C ARG A 286 14.32 -10.32 -3.25
N SER A 287 13.82 -11.52 -3.01
CA SER A 287 12.73 -12.17 -3.70
C SER A 287 11.87 -12.89 -2.68
N ASN A 288 10.65 -13.25 -3.06
CA ASN A 288 9.81 -14.13 -2.25
C ASN A 288 10.53 -15.44 -1.88
N SER A 289 11.30 -16.02 -2.82
CA SER A 289 11.97 -17.29 -2.61
C SER A 289 13.08 -17.22 -1.55
N ASN A 290 13.90 -16.17 -1.55
CA ASN A 290 15.01 -16.06 -0.58
C ASN A 290 14.62 -15.41 0.75
N MET A 291 13.44 -14.78 0.79
CA MET A 291 12.92 -14.18 2.01
C MET A 291 11.86 -15.02 2.74
N ILE A 292 11.48 -16.19 2.20
CA ILE A 292 10.47 -17.08 2.82
C ILE A 292 10.84 -17.50 4.25
N GLN A 293 12.13 -17.56 4.55
CA GLN A 293 12.67 -17.86 5.89
C GLN A 293 12.46 -16.74 6.92
N PHE A 294 12.18 -15.51 6.46
CA PHE A 294 11.98 -14.33 7.31
C PHE A 294 10.51 -13.89 7.37
N ALA A 295 9.74 -14.18 6.32
CA ALA A 295 8.30 -13.98 6.26
C ALA A 295 7.68 -15.09 5.43
N SER A 296 6.53 -15.63 5.86
CA SER A 296 5.73 -16.52 5.00
C SER A 296 5.41 -15.82 3.68
N THR A 297 5.59 -16.52 2.56
CA THR A 297 5.09 -16.05 1.26
C THR A 297 3.59 -15.85 1.35
N GLU A 298 3.14 -14.60 1.22
CA GLU A 298 1.70 -14.32 1.18
C GLU A 298 1.14 -14.59 -0.22
N ASP A 299 -0.07 -15.15 -0.29
CA ASP A 299 -0.75 -15.62 -1.52
C ASP A 299 -1.00 -14.52 -2.57
N PHE A 300 -0.75 -13.26 -2.22
CA PHE A 300 -1.12 -12.08 -2.98
C PHE A 300 -0.17 -11.72 -4.14
N GLY A 301 0.97 -12.42 -4.25
CA GLY A 301 2.12 -11.97 -5.04
C GLY A 301 3.16 -11.26 -4.15
N THR A 302 4.36 -11.04 -4.69
CA THR A 302 5.57 -10.55 -3.99
C THR A 302 5.33 -9.31 -3.12
N MET A 303 4.94 -9.50 -1.85
CA MET A 303 5.08 -8.47 -0.81
C MET A 303 6.55 -8.21 -0.46
N ILE A 304 7.44 -9.02 -1.02
CA ILE A 304 8.89 -8.81 -1.03
C ILE A 304 9.26 -8.41 -2.46
N PHE A 305 9.04 -7.12 -2.71
CA PHE A 305 9.02 -6.48 -4.03
C PHE A 305 10.26 -6.76 -4.87
N THR A 306 10.06 -7.39 -6.04
CA THR A 306 10.98 -7.36 -7.19
C THR A 306 10.85 -6.06 -8.00
N SER A 307 9.81 -5.26 -7.78
CA SER A 307 9.55 -3.96 -8.43
C SER A 307 9.36 -2.84 -7.40
N LEU A 308 10.35 -2.68 -6.52
CA LEU A 308 10.50 -1.44 -5.75
C LEU A 308 10.87 -0.31 -6.72
N VAL A 309 9.86 0.32 -7.32
CA VAL A 309 10.06 1.60 -8.00
C VAL A 309 10.26 2.63 -6.90
N ALA A 310 11.51 2.83 -6.49
CA ALA A 310 11.85 4.15 -6.02
C ALA A 310 11.78 5.07 -7.22
N TYR A 311 10.90 6.05 -7.14
CA TYR A 311 11.24 7.36 -7.64
C TYR A 311 12.50 7.81 -6.87
N ILE A 312 13.67 7.41 -7.35
CA ILE A 312 14.84 8.25 -7.21
C ILE A 312 14.57 9.34 -8.25
N GLY A 313 14.06 10.48 -7.78
CA GLY A 313 14.01 11.67 -8.59
C GLY A 313 15.37 11.86 -9.25
N THR A 314 15.33 12.10 -10.55
CA THR A 314 16.42 12.67 -11.35
C THR A 314 17.27 13.66 -10.57
#